data_AF-A0A4Y2E262-F1
#
_entry.id   AF-A0A4Y2E262-F1
#
_cell.length_a   1.000
_cell.length_b   1.000
_cell.length_c   1.000
_cell.angle_alpha   90.00
_cell.angle_beta   90.00
_cell.angle_gamma   90.00
#
_symmetry.space_group_name_H-M   'P 1'
#
loop_
_entity.id
_entity.type
_entity.pdbx_description
1 polymer ?
#
loop_
_entity_poly.entity_id
_entity_poly.type
_entity_poly.pdbx_seq_one_letter_code
_entity_poly.pdbx_strand_id
1 'polypeptide(L)'
;IKEKIAEPKCVNCCETGHLVAWKGCKDIPVITGPATRQPSKTYAQAANEDASEREKKSPKQEENTTEVIAGLTDIEDSLEALRDLKYFIQEFPTIIEAAKKCKQVKTKVMIVLNPLLGFRNFLT
;
A
#
# COMPACT_ATOMS: atom_id res chain seq x y z
N ILE A 1 -12.56 30.49 6.30
CA ILE A 1 -13.73 29.69 5.85
C ILE A 1 -14.86 29.94 6.85
N LYS A 2 -15.97 30.57 6.43
CA LYS A 2 -17.09 30.97 7.31
C LYS A 2 -18.44 30.39 6.86
N GLU A 3 -18.43 29.46 5.92
CA GLU A 3 -19.66 28.81 5.46
C GLU A 3 -20.07 27.74 6.46
N LYS A 4 -21.26 27.90 7.04
CA LYS A 4 -21.91 26.90 7.88
C LYS A 4 -22.82 26.05 6.99
N ILE A 5 -22.66 24.73 7.08
CA ILE A 5 -23.56 23.77 6.45
C ILE A 5 -24.86 23.76 7.28
N ALA A 6 -25.97 24.15 6.67
CA ALA A 6 -27.27 24.25 7.35
C ALA A 6 -27.76 22.89 7.86
N GLU A 7 -27.57 21.84 7.06
CA GLU A 7 -27.97 20.47 7.38
C GLU A 7 -26.77 19.53 7.25
N PRO A 8 -25.99 19.36 8.32
CA PRO A 8 -24.90 18.40 8.31
C PRO A 8 -25.42 16.98 8.15
N LYS A 9 -25.05 16.32 7.06
CA LYS A 9 -25.33 14.89 6.84
C LYS A 9 -24.08 14.07 7.10
N CYS A 10 -24.24 12.96 7.82
CA CYS A 10 -23.16 12.02 8.05
C CYS A 10 -22.83 11.26 6.76
N VAL A 11 -21.55 11.15 6.44
CA VAL A 11 -21.06 10.40 5.28
C VAL A 11 -21.30 8.89 5.42
N ASN A 12 -21.40 8.38 6.65
CA ASN A 12 -21.49 6.94 6.92
C ASN A 12 -22.94 6.44 7.03
N CYS A 13 -23.81 7.13 7.79
CA CYS A 13 -25.20 6.69 8.00
C CYS A 13 -26.26 7.55 7.28
N CYS A 14 -25.84 8.60 6.58
CA CYS A 14 -26.71 9.55 5.87
C CYS A 14 -27.73 10.31 6.75
N GLU A 15 -27.67 10.16 8.09
CA GLU A 15 -28.54 10.87 9.02
C GLU A 15 -28.07 12.31 9.25
N THR A 16 -29.00 13.16 9.68
CA THR A 16 -28.74 14.55 10.06
C THR A 16 -28.38 14.66 11.54
N GLY A 17 -27.61 15.70 11.90
CA GLY A 17 -27.26 16.00 13.30
C GLY A 17 -25.83 15.65 13.70
N HIS A 18 -25.07 14.96 12.83
CA HIS A 18 -23.62 14.80 12.98
C HIS A 18 -22.92 14.85 11.62
N LEU A 19 -21.76 15.51 11.56
CA LEU A 19 -20.94 15.62 10.34
C LEU A 19 -19.91 14.50 10.22
N VAL A 20 -19.35 14.08 11.35
CA VAL A 20 -18.17 13.22 11.40
C VAL A 20 -18.60 11.82 11.77
N ALA A 21 -18.27 10.86 10.91
CA ALA A 21 -18.56 9.44 11.11
C ALA A 21 -18.05 8.95 12.48
N TRP A 22 -16.93 9.49 12.97
CA TRP A 22 -16.26 8.99 14.18
C TRP A 22 -16.90 9.43 15.51
N LYS A 23 -17.83 10.38 15.52
CA LYS A 23 -18.45 10.86 16.76
C LYS A 23 -19.96 10.91 16.63
N GLY A 24 -20.62 9.91 17.19
CA GLY A 24 -22.08 9.84 17.28
C GLY A 24 -22.78 9.14 16.10
N CYS A 25 -22.03 8.63 15.11
CA CYS A 25 -22.62 7.78 14.09
C CYS A 25 -22.92 6.39 14.64
N LYS A 26 -24.18 5.96 14.53
CA LYS A 26 -24.66 4.64 14.97
C LYS A 26 -24.03 3.47 14.20
N ASP A 27 -23.63 3.70 12.95
CA ASP A 27 -23.02 2.70 12.09
C ASP A 27 -21.53 2.51 12.42
N ILE A 28 -20.97 3.35 13.29
CA ILE A 28 -19.64 3.14 13.86
C ILE A 28 -19.80 2.44 15.22
N PRO A 29 -19.20 1.26 15.41
CA PRO A 29 -19.29 0.57 16.69
C PRO A 29 -18.60 1.38 17.77
N VAL A 30 -19.34 1.69 18.84
CA VAL A 30 -18.75 2.26 20.06
C VAL A 30 -18.03 1.13 20.77
N ILE A 31 -16.70 1.20 20.82
CA ILE A 31 -15.90 0.28 21.63
C ILE A 31 -16.18 0.62 23.10
N THR A 32 -17.14 -0.08 23.71
CA THR A 32 -17.38 -0.02 25.14
C THR A 32 -16.32 -0.87 25.85
N GLY A 33 -15.16 -0.28 26.08
CA GLY A 33 -14.19 -0.84 27.01
C GLY A 33 -14.75 -0.79 28.44
N PRO A 34 -14.31 -1.70 29.34
CA PRO A 34 -14.68 -1.60 30.75
C PRO A 34 -14.30 -0.22 31.30
N ALA A 35 -15.18 0.38 32.10
CA ALA A 35 -14.95 1.68 32.73
C ALA A 35 -13.69 1.70 33.62
N THR A 36 -13.20 0.53 33.99
CA THR A 36 -11.89 0.32 34.58
C THR A 36 -10.83 0.34 33.47
N ARG A 37 -10.16 1.49 33.33
CA ARG A 37 -8.88 1.55 32.61
C ARG A 37 -7.93 0.54 33.25
N GLN A 38 -7.67 -0.57 32.58
CA GLN A 38 -6.57 -1.45 32.97
C GLN A 38 -5.29 -0.60 32.88
N PRO A 39 -4.42 -0.59 33.91
CA PRO A 39 -3.16 0.14 33.84
C PRO A 39 -2.37 -0.41 32.65
N SER A 40 -2.23 0.41 31.60
CA SER A 40 -1.39 0.06 30.46
C SER A 40 0.06 -0.06 30.94
N LYS A 41 0.69 -1.22 30.72
CA LYS A 41 2.11 -1.41 31.00
C LYS A 41 2.90 -0.31 30.30
N THR A 42 3.78 0.35 31.04
CA THR A 42 4.66 1.37 30.44
C THR A 42 5.73 0.70 29.59
N TYR A 43 6.29 1.42 28.62
CA TYR A 43 7.37 0.92 27.76
C TYR A 43 8.54 0.31 28.56
N ALA A 44 8.84 0.89 29.73
CA ALA A 44 9.87 0.38 30.65
C ALA A 44 9.49 -0.94 31.33
N GLN A 45 8.20 -1.22 31.52
CA GLN A 45 7.73 -2.49 32.09
C GLN A 45 7.76 -3.61 31.06
N ALA A 46 7.39 -3.34 29.81
CA ALA A 46 7.43 -4.31 28.72
C ALA A 46 8.87 -4.78 28.42
N ALA A 47 9.85 -3.89 28.49
CA ALA A 47 11.26 -4.21 28.23
C ALA A 47 11.91 -5.14 29.28
N ASN A 48 11.29 -5.34 30.45
CA ASN A 48 11.81 -6.18 31.53
C ASN A 48 11.16 -7.58 31.58
N GLU A 49 10.04 -7.80 30.88
CA GLU A 49 9.34 -9.09 30.87
C GLU A 49 10.02 -10.12 29.94
N ASP A 50 10.80 -9.66 28.95
CA ASP A 50 11.52 -10.51 27.99
C ASP A 50 12.64 -11.37 28.61
N ALA A 51 12.94 -11.19 29.90
CA ALA A 51 14.03 -11.87 30.59
C ALA A 51 13.63 -13.15 31.35
N SER A 52 12.34 -13.41 31.62
CA SER A 52 11.93 -14.54 32.48
C SER A 52 10.94 -15.55 31.89
N GLU A 53 10.40 -15.35 30.69
CA GLU A 53 9.42 -16.29 30.09
C GLU A 53 9.96 -17.18 28.95
N ARG A 54 11.28 -17.36 28.82
CA ARG A 54 11.88 -18.33 27.88
C ARG A 54 11.83 -19.79 28.32
N GLU A 55 10.88 -20.20 29.16
CA GLU A 55 10.67 -21.61 29.46
C GLU A 55 9.17 -21.94 29.58
N LYS A 56 8.56 -22.24 28.42
CA LYS A 56 7.68 -23.40 28.14
C LYS A 56 6.66 -23.06 27.05
N LYS A 57 6.89 -23.58 25.84
CA LYS A 57 5.89 -24.36 25.08
C LYS A 57 6.53 -24.96 23.83
N SER A 58 6.37 -26.27 23.70
CA SER A 58 6.78 -27.10 22.57
C SER A 58 5.96 -26.80 21.30
N PRO A 59 6.45 -27.17 20.10
CA PRO A 59 5.88 -26.75 18.81
C PRO A 59 4.88 -27.74 18.22
N LYS A 60 4.14 -27.24 17.20
CA LYS A 60 3.16 -27.85 16.27
C LYS A 60 1.69 -27.74 16.69
N GLN A 61 0.90 -26.92 15.99
CA GLN A 61 0.31 -27.29 14.68
C GLN A 61 -0.76 -26.26 14.23
N GLU A 62 -0.42 -24.99 13.97
CA GLU A 62 -1.37 -23.98 13.43
C GLU A 62 -0.75 -23.04 12.37
N GLU A 63 0.49 -23.30 11.94
CA GLU A 63 1.28 -22.36 11.11
C GLU A 63 0.85 -22.33 9.63
N ASN A 64 0.24 -23.41 9.14
CA ASN A 64 -0.06 -23.55 7.71
C ASN A 64 -1.25 -22.67 7.25
N THR A 65 -2.25 -22.44 8.11
CA THR A 65 -3.47 -21.74 7.68
C THR A 65 -3.25 -20.22 7.60
N THR A 66 -2.44 -19.66 8.50
CA THR A 66 -2.16 -18.22 8.57
C THR A 66 -1.23 -17.75 7.46
N GLU A 67 -0.20 -18.54 7.11
CA GLU A 67 0.67 -18.27 5.95
C GLU A 67 -0.09 -18.38 4.63
N VAL A 68 -1.00 -19.36 4.49
CA VAL A 68 -1.82 -19.50 3.30
C VAL A 68 -2.77 -18.32 3.14
N ILE A 69 -3.39 -17.83 4.22
CA ILE A 69 -4.27 -16.65 4.17
C ILE A 69 -3.48 -15.39 3.81
N ALA A 70 -2.30 -15.17 4.41
CA ALA A 70 -1.43 -14.04 4.08
C ALA A 70 -0.92 -14.10 2.61
N GLY A 71 -0.58 -15.30 2.13
CA GLY A 71 -0.18 -15.50 0.73
C GLY A 71 -1.33 -15.24 -0.25
N LEU A 72 -2.58 -15.57 0.12
CA LEU A 72 -3.75 -15.28 -0.70
C LEU A 72 -4.03 -13.77 -0.78
N THR A 73 -3.89 -13.04 0.33
CA THR A 73 -4.06 -11.57 0.32
C THR A 73 -2.98 -10.89 -0.54
N ASP A 74 -1.73 -11.33 -0.45
CA ASP A 74 -0.63 -10.78 -1.27
C ASP A 74 -0.86 -11.01 -2.78
N ILE A 75 -1.45 -12.16 -3.15
CA ILE A 75 -1.82 -12.46 -4.53
C ILE A 75 -2.96 -11.55 -5.00
N GLU A 76 -3.98 -11.33 -4.18
CA GLU A 76 -5.10 -10.44 -4.50
C GLU A 76 -4.62 -8.99 -4.72
N ASP A 77 -3.77 -8.48 -3.83
CA ASP A 77 -3.17 -7.15 -3.95
C ASP A 77 -2.30 -7.05 -5.21
N SER A 78 -1.53 -8.09 -5.52
CA SER A 78 -0.74 -8.15 -6.76
C SER A 78 -1.62 -8.15 -8.02
N LEU A 79 -2.76 -8.85 -7.99
CA LEU A 79 -3.71 -8.86 -9.10
C LEU A 79 -4.38 -7.51 -9.30
N GLU A 80 -4.71 -6.79 -8.23
CA GLU A 80 -5.27 -5.45 -8.31
C GLU A 80 -4.25 -4.45 -8.86
N ALA A 81 -3.01 -4.48 -8.38
CA ALA A 81 -1.92 -3.66 -8.93
C ALA A 81 -1.70 -3.90 -10.44
N LEU A 82 -1.86 -5.14 -10.92
CA LEU A 82 -1.79 -5.47 -12.34
C LEU A 82 -2.97 -4.90 -13.14
N ARG A 83 -4.18 -4.83 -12.55
CA ARG A 83 -5.33 -4.18 -13.19
C ARG A 83 -5.12 -2.68 -13.32
N ASP A 84 -4.64 -2.03 -12.27
CA ASP A 84 -4.33 -0.60 -12.28
C ASP A 84 -3.26 -0.28 -13.33
N LEU A 85 -2.19 -1.09 -13.38
CA LEU A 85 -1.15 -0.94 -14.38
C LEU A 85 -1.70 -1.12 -15.81
N LYS A 86 -2.63 -2.05 -16.01
CA LYS A 86 -3.31 -2.24 -17.30
C LYS A 86 -4.12 -1.01 -17.68
N TYR A 87 -4.91 -0.45 -16.77
CA TYR A 87 -5.70 0.76 -17.05
C TYR A 87 -4.80 1.96 -17.38
N PHE A 88 -3.73 2.16 -16.60
CA PHE A 88 -2.75 3.21 -16.85
C PHE A 88 -2.10 3.10 -18.24
N ILE A 89 -1.69 1.89 -18.63
CA ILE A 89 -1.13 1.61 -19.96
C ILE A 89 -2.14 1.93 -21.07
N GLN A 90 -3.42 1.63 -20.85
CA GLN A 90 -4.50 1.89 -21.81
C GLN A 90 -4.84 3.37 -21.97
N GLU A 91 -4.60 4.19 -20.93
CA GLU A 91 -4.86 5.63 -20.96
C GLU A 91 -3.88 6.39 -21.88
N PHE A 92 -2.68 5.86 -22.08
CA PHE A 92 -1.62 6.53 -22.85
C PHE A 92 -1.07 5.70 -24.03
N PRO A 93 -1.92 5.24 -24.97
CA PRO A 93 -1.50 4.34 -26.04
C PRO A 93 -0.45 4.97 -26.96
N THR A 94 -0.59 6.27 -27.25
CA THR A 94 0.33 7.02 -28.12
C THR A 94 1.74 7.12 -27.53
N ILE A 95 1.87 7.31 -26.21
CA ILE A 95 3.17 7.38 -25.53
C ILE A 95 3.88 6.03 -25.61
N ILE A 96 3.13 4.93 -25.43
CA ILE A 96 3.67 3.57 -25.52
C ILE A 96 4.13 3.25 -26.94
N GLU A 97 3.36 3.62 -27.95
CA GLU A 97 3.75 3.46 -29.35
C GLU A 97 4.99 4.28 -29.70
N ALA A 98 5.05 5.54 -29.24
CA ALA A 98 6.22 6.39 -29.41
C ALA A 98 7.46 5.76 -28.75
N ALA A 99 7.34 5.27 -27.50
CA ALA A 99 8.42 4.59 -26.79
C ALA A 99 8.92 3.34 -27.54
N LYS A 100 8.02 2.52 -28.09
CA LYS A 100 8.36 1.37 -28.94
C LYS A 100 9.16 1.79 -30.18
N LYS A 101 8.72 2.85 -30.87
CA LYS A 101 9.42 3.40 -32.04
C LYS A 101 10.80 3.98 -31.66
N CYS A 102 10.90 4.69 -30.54
CA CYS A 102 12.18 5.22 -30.03
C CYS A 102 13.20 4.11 -29.73
N LYS A 103 12.77 2.96 -29.20
CA LYS A 103 13.66 1.80 -28.96
C LYS A 103 14.29 1.28 -30.26
N GLN A 104 13.54 1.27 -31.36
CA GLN A 104 14.04 0.84 -32.68
C GLN A 104 14.96 1.87 -33.34
N VAL A 105 14.78 3.16 -33.05
CA VAL A 105 15.66 4.22 -33.55
C VAL A 105 16.99 4.22 -32.79
N LYS A 106 16.97 3.98 -31.47
CA LYS A 106 18.18 3.91 -30.65
C LYS A 106 19.14 2.81 -31.14
N THR A 107 18.63 1.65 -31.58
CA THR A 107 19.47 0.61 -32.18
C THR A 107 20.07 1.03 -33.51
N LYS A 108 19.32 1.68 -34.41
CA LYS A 108 19.85 2.17 -35.70
C LYS A 108 20.89 3.28 -35.53
N VAL A 109 20.61 4.25 -34.66
CA VAL A 109 21.54 5.36 -34.37
C VAL A 109 22.80 4.84 -33.68
N MET A 110 22.70 3.88 -32.76
CA MET A 110 23.85 3.27 -32.10
C MET A 110 24.68 2.39 -33.05
N ILE A 111 24.06 1.69 -34.02
CA ILE A 111 24.76 0.98 -35.09
C ILE A 111 25.55 1.95 -35.98
N VAL A 112 25.04 3.16 -36.23
CA VAL A 112 25.73 4.17 -37.04
C VAL A 112 26.81 4.93 -36.25
N LEU A 113 26.56 5.24 -34.98
CA LEU A 113 27.48 6.01 -34.13
C LEU A 113 28.64 5.18 -33.58
N ASN A 114 28.44 3.89 -33.28
CA ASN A 114 29.49 3.04 -32.71
C ASN A 114 30.73 2.92 -33.63
N PRO A 115 30.58 2.71 -34.95
CA PRO A 115 31.71 2.76 -35.88
C PRO A 115 32.41 4.11 -35.89
N LEU A 116 31.65 5.23 -35.92
CA LEU A 116 32.22 6.58 -35.97
C LEU A 116 33.00 6.96 -34.70
N LEU A 117 32.55 6.50 -33.53
CA LEU A 117 33.28 6.66 -32.27
C LEU A 117 34.53 5.77 -32.21
N GLY A 118 34.50 4.59 -32.82
CA GLY A 118 35.66 3.70 -32.96
C GLY A 118 36.72 4.23 -33.93
N PHE A 119 36.31 4.85 -35.04
CA PHE A 119 37.23 5.49 -36.00
C PHE A 119 37.99 6.68 -35.40
N ARG A 120 37.41 7.41 -34.44
CA ARG A 120 38.07 8.54 -33.79
C ARG A 120 39.26 8.12 -32.91
N ASN A 121 39.25 6.89 -32.39
CA ASN A 121 40.34 6.36 -31.57
C ASN A 121 41.51 5.76 -32.39
N PHE A 122 41.40 5.71 -33.72
CA PHE A 122 42.45 5.21 -34.62
C PHE A 122 43.22 6.35 -35.31
N LEU A 123 42.82 7.61 -35.10
CA LEU A 123 43.38 8.81 -35.73
C LEU A 123 44.10 9.74 -34.74
N THR A 124 44.36 9.27 -33.52
CA THR A 124 45.20 9.92 -32.49
C THR A 124 46.27 8.94 -32.06
#